data_AF-Q40891-F1
#
_entry.id   AF-Q40891-F1
#
_cell.length_a   1.000
_cell.length_b   1.000
_cell.length_c   1.000
_cell.angle_alpha   90.00
_cell.angle_beta   90.00
_cell.angle_gamma   90.00
#
_symmetry.space_group_name_H-M   'P 1'
#
loop_
_entity.id
_entity.type
_entity.pdbx_description
1 polymer ?
#
loop_
_entity_poly.entity_id
_entity_poly.type
_entity_poly.pdbx_seq_one_letter_code
_entity_poly.pdbx_strand_id
1 'polypeptide(L)'
;YETLSYFPDLTDEQLFKEVEYLLNKGWVPCLEFELKHKFIYREYHASPGYYDGRYWTMWKLPMFGCTDATQVLGELQEAKKAYPNAWIRIIGFENVRQVQCISFIA
;
A
#
# COMPACT_ATOMS: atom_id res chain seq x y z
N TYR A 1 -2.77 11.32 2.96
CA TYR A 1 -2.57 9.91 2.58
C TYR A 1 -2.07 9.14 3.80
N GLU A 2 -2.70 9.37 4.96
CA GLU A 2 -2.31 8.76 6.24
C GLU A 2 -0.80 8.83 6.53
N THR A 3 -0.23 7.75 7.06
CA THR A 3 1.13 7.66 7.59
C THR A 3 2.17 8.11 6.56
N LEU A 4 3.17 8.87 7.04
CA LEU A 4 4.27 9.49 6.29
C LEU A 4 3.88 10.65 5.35
N SER A 5 2.60 10.91 5.07
CA SER A 5 2.21 11.90 4.06
C SER A 5 2.37 13.38 4.46
N TYR A 6 2.89 13.66 5.65
CA TYR A 6 3.23 15.03 6.10
C TYR A 6 4.72 15.35 5.96
N PHE A 7 5.55 14.35 5.67
CA PHE A 7 6.96 14.54 5.34
C PHE A 7 7.10 14.92 3.87
N PRO A 8 8.29 15.42 3.45
CA PRO A 8 8.64 15.46 2.04
C PRO A 8 8.46 14.09 1.38
N ASP A 9 8.20 14.09 0.08
CA ASP A 9 8.07 12.85 -0.70
C ASP A 9 9.31 11.96 -0.50
N LEU A 10 9.07 10.68 -0.23
CA LEU A 10 10.13 9.73 0.02
C LEU A 10 10.99 9.55 -1.24
N THR A 11 12.30 9.58 -1.08
CA THR A 11 13.22 9.14 -2.14
C THR A 11 13.14 7.63 -2.32
N ASP A 12 13.59 7.11 -3.47
CA ASP A 12 13.64 5.66 -3.71
C ASP A 12 14.43 4.89 -2.63
N GLU A 13 15.49 5.51 -2.09
CA GLU A 13 16.28 4.94 -0.99
C GLU A 13 15.50 4.89 0.33
N GLN A 14 14.67 5.90 0.62
CA GLN A 14 13.82 5.91 1.81
C GLN A 14 12.69 4.91 1.66
N LEU A 15 12.08 4.86 0.47
CA LEU A 15 11.05 3.87 0.13
C LEU A 15 11.58 2.44 0.30
N PHE A 16 12.80 2.18 -0.18
CA PHE A 16 13.48 0.89 0.01
C PHE A 16 13.61 0.52 1.49
N LYS A 17 14.02 1.47 2.34
CA LYS A 17 14.15 1.25 3.80
C LYS A 17 12.82 0.93 4.48
N GLU A 18 11.72 1.56 4.08
CA GLU A 18 10.39 1.24 4.62
C GLU A 18 9.94 -0.18 4.24
N VAL A 19 10.26 -0.62 3.02
CA VAL A 19 10.01 -2.00 2.56
C VAL A 19 10.91 -2.99 3.30
N GLU A 20 12.19 -2.69 3.48
CA GLU A 20 13.09 -3.52 4.29
C GLU A 20 12.60 -3.65 5.73
N TYR A 21 12.12 -2.55 6.32
CA TYR A 21 11.53 -2.56 7.65
C TYR A 21 10.33 -3.52 7.73
N LEU A 22 9.41 -3.45 6.76
CA LEU A 22 8.27 -4.36 6.62
C LEU A 22 8.74 -5.82 6.60
N LEU A 23 9.72 -6.15 5.74
CA LEU A 23 10.24 -7.51 5.58
C LEU A 23 10.98 -8.01 6.83
N ASN A 24 11.77 -7.15 7.48
CA ASN A 24 12.49 -7.46 8.72
C ASN A 24 11.54 -7.75 9.90
N LYS A 25 10.30 -7.24 9.85
CA LYS A 25 9.24 -7.59 10.81
C LYS A 25 8.53 -8.90 10.49
N GLY A 26 8.86 -9.56 9.38
CA GLY A 26 8.19 -10.77 8.91
C GLY A 26 6.77 -10.52 8.41
N TRP A 27 6.43 -9.28 8.07
CA TRP A 27 5.13 -8.94 7.51
C TRP A 27 5.09 -9.25 6.02
N VAL A 28 3.89 -9.54 5.50
CA VAL A 28 3.69 -9.88 4.09
C VAL A 28 3.36 -8.61 3.31
N PRO A 29 4.21 -8.17 2.37
CA PRO A 29 3.94 -6.97 1.59
C PRO A 29 2.86 -7.23 0.53
N CYS A 30 2.09 -6.19 0.21
CA CYS A 30 1.13 -6.17 -0.87
C CYS A 30 1.03 -4.75 -1.42
N LEU A 31 0.69 -4.63 -2.70
CA LEU A 31 0.41 -3.35 -3.34
C LEU A 31 -1.09 -3.20 -3.56
N GLU A 32 -1.59 -1.99 -3.39
CA GLU A 32 -2.95 -1.62 -3.74
C GLU A 32 -2.93 -0.34 -4.57
N PHE A 33 -3.85 -0.24 -5.53
CA PHE A 33 -3.96 0.91 -6.42
C PHE A 33 -5.41 1.36 -6.63
N GLU A 34 -5.58 2.64 -6.91
CA GLU A 34 -6.89 3.25 -7.18
C GLU A 34 -6.79 4.26 -8.32
N LEU A 35 -7.82 4.30 -9.18
CA LEU A 35 -7.84 5.11 -10.40
C LEU A 35 -8.86 6.25 -10.34
N LYS A 36 -9.93 6.09 -9.57
CA LYS A 36 -11.09 6.98 -9.55
C LYS A 36 -11.19 7.75 -8.24
N HIS A 37 -11.23 7.04 -7.11
CA HIS A 37 -11.57 7.62 -5.82
C HIS A 37 -10.38 7.63 -4.87
N LYS A 38 -9.49 8.61 -5.09
CA LYS A 38 -8.29 8.85 -4.29
C LYS A 38 -8.55 8.94 -2.78
N PHE A 39 -9.68 9.50 -2.38
CA PHE A 39 -10.02 9.79 -0.99
C PHE A 39 -11.34 9.15 -0.60
N ILE A 40 -11.50 8.96 0.71
CA ILE A 40 -12.72 8.46 1.32
C ILE A 40 -13.88 9.42 1.03
N TYR A 41 -15.04 8.85 0.71
CA TYR A 41 -16.28 9.58 0.49
C TYR A 41 -17.48 8.78 1.02
N ARG A 42 -18.69 9.29 0.86
CA ARG A 42 -19.94 8.62 1.26
C ARG A 42 -21.01 8.81 0.20
N GLU A 43 -21.37 7.74 -0.49
CA GLU A 43 -22.39 7.68 -1.53
C GLU A 43 -23.49 6.67 -1.17
N TYR A 44 -23.13 5.47 -0.73
CA TYR A 44 -24.09 4.37 -0.60
C TYR A 44 -24.71 4.24 0.79
N HIS A 45 -24.05 4.77 1.82
CA HIS A 45 -24.59 4.72 3.19
C HIS A 45 -23.95 5.76 4.12
N ALA A 46 -24.66 6.08 5.22
CA ALA A 46 -24.23 7.10 6.18
C ALA A 46 -24.20 6.62 7.64
N SER A 47 -24.50 5.34 7.93
CA SER A 47 -24.43 4.82 9.31
C SER A 47 -23.03 4.97 9.93
N PRO A 48 -22.91 5.01 11.26
CA PRO A 48 -21.61 5.05 11.93
C PRO A 48 -20.67 3.94 11.42
N GLY A 49 -19.42 4.30 11.13
CA GLY A 49 -18.38 3.36 10.67
C GLY A 49 -18.41 2.99 9.18
N TYR A 50 -19.44 3.40 8.44
CA TYR A 50 -19.48 3.18 6.98
C TYR A 50 -18.84 4.34 6.22
N TYR A 51 -17.92 4.00 5.31
CA TYR A 51 -17.32 4.94 4.37
C TYR A 51 -16.98 4.23 3.05
N ASP A 52 -17.18 4.92 1.93
CA ASP A 52 -16.81 4.48 0.59
C ASP A 52 -15.37 4.91 0.26
N GLY A 53 -14.72 4.24 -0.68
CA GLY A 53 -13.34 4.56 -1.09
C GLY A 53 -12.24 4.12 -0.10
N ARG A 54 -12.56 3.33 0.93
CA ARG A 54 -11.57 2.72 1.83
C ARG A 54 -10.77 1.59 1.15
N TYR A 55 -11.47 0.73 0.42
CA TYR A 55 -10.87 -0.36 -0.33
C TYR A 55 -10.32 0.16 -1.66
N TRP A 56 -9.07 -0.19 -1.94
CA TRP A 56 -8.42 0.00 -3.22
C TRP A 56 -8.29 -1.36 -3.91
N THR A 57 -7.98 -1.36 -5.21
CA THR A 57 -7.83 -2.61 -5.97
C THR A 57 -6.47 -3.23 -5.66
N MET A 58 -6.45 -4.53 -5.38
CA MET A 58 -5.22 -5.28 -5.13
C MET A 58 -4.40 -5.41 -6.42
N TRP A 59 -3.11 -5.11 -6.36
CA TRP A 59 -2.17 -5.43 -7.43
C TRP A 59 -1.64 -6.85 -7.24
N LYS A 60 -1.95 -7.75 -8.19
CA LYS A 60 -1.64 -9.18 -8.12
C LYS A 60 -2.14 -9.81 -6.80
N LEU A 61 -1.24 -10.24 -5.92
CA LEU A 61 -1.51 -10.92 -4.66
C LEU A 61 -0.48 -10.48 -3.60
N PRO A 62 -0.77 -10.67 -2.29
CA PRO A 62 0.24 -10.50 -1.25
C PRO A 62 1.45 -11.39 -1.52
N MET A 63 2.66 -10.84 -1.38
CA MET A 63 3.89 -11.51 -1.78
C MET A 63 4.39 -12.43 -0.66
N PHE A 64 3.67 -13.53 -0.42
CA PHE A 64 4.01 -14.51 0.60
C PHE A 64 5.41 -15.10 0.38
N GLY A 65 6.22 -15.13 1.44
CA GLY A 65 7.59 -15.63 1.38
C GLY A 65 8.59 -14.68 0.71
N CYS A 66 8.18 -13.46 0.33
CA CYS A 66 9.10 -12.44 -0.15
C CYS A 66 10.08 -12.04 0.97
N THR A 67 11.37 -12.03 0.66
CA THR A 67 12.44 -11.62 1.58
C THR A 67 13.34 -10.53 0.98
N ASP A 68 13.02 -10.04 -0.21
CA ASP A 68 13.84 -9.11 -0.97
C ASP A 68 13.02 -7.88 -1.35
N ALA A 69 13.42 -6.71 -0.82
CA ALA A 69 12.74 -5.44 -1.05
C ALA A 69 12.77 -5.02 -2.53
N THR A 70 13.76 -5.45 -3.30
CA THR A 70 13.84 -5.14 -4.73
C THR A 70 12.69 -5.75 -5.51
N GLN A 71 12.15 -6.90 -5.09
CA GLN A 71 11.00 -7.53 -5.72
C GLN A 71 9.74 -6.68 -5.55
N VAL A 72 9.52 -6.14 -4.34
CA VAL A 72 8.38 -5.26 -4.03
C VAL A 72 8.47 -3.96 -4.84
N LEU A 73 9.66 -3.37 -4.94
CA LEU A 73 9.87 -2.18 -5.78
C LEU A 73 9.75 -2.49 -7.26
N GLY A 74 10.16 -3.67 -7.72
CA GLY A 74 9.93 -4.14 -9.09
C GLY A 74 8.44 -4.16 -9.43
N GLU A 75 7.63 -4.73 -8.54
CA GLU A 75 6.17 -4.74 -8.66
C GLU A 75 5.56 -3.32 -8.64
N LEU A 76 6.10 -2.41 -7.83
CA LEU A 76 5.70 -1.00 -7.83
C LEU A 76 5.94 -0.35 -9.20
N GLN A 77 7.11 -0.59 -9.80
CA GLN A 77 7.42 -0.05 -11.13
C GLN A 77 6.54 -0.66 -12.22
N GLU A 78 6.24 -1.95 -12.15
CA GLU A 78 5.29 -2.60 -13.06
C GLU A 78 3.89 -2.00 -12.93
N ALA A 79 3.41 -1.79 -11.70
CA ALA A 79 2.11 -1.19 -11.42
C ALA A 79 2.03 0.26 -11.91
N LYS A 80 3.07 1.08 -11.67
CA LYS A 80 3.18 2.46 -12.21
C LYS A 80 3.16 2.47 -13.74
N LYS A 81 3.84 1.52 -14.39
CA LYS A 81 3.87 1.41 -15.84
C LYS A 81 2.51 1.00 -16.42
N ALA A 82 1.83 0.04 -15.79
CA ALA A 82 0.52 -0.43 -16.23
C ALA A 82 -0.58 0.63 -16.01
N TYR A 83 -0.49 1.36 -14.89
CA TYR A 83 -1.48 2.35 -14.47
C TYR A 83 -0.80 3.67 -14.08
N PRO A 84 -0.33 4.48 -15.06
CA PRO A 84 0.45 5.69 -14.80
C PRO A 84 -0.31 6.80 -14.06
N ASN A 85 -1.64 6.75 -14.08
CA ASN A 85 -2.50 7.72 -13.41
C ASN A 85 -3.05 7.20 -12.07
N ALA A 86 -2.65 6.00 -11.63
CA ALA A 86 -3.12 5.45 -10.37
C ALA A 86 -2.37 6.03 -9.18
N TRP A 87 -3.08 6.13 -8.05
CA TRP A 87 -2.42 6.20 -6.75
C TRP A 87 -2.10 4.78 -6.30
N ILE A 88 -0.87 4.56 -5.83
CA ILE A 88 -0.40 3.24 -5.42
C ILE A 88 0.10 3.35 -3.97
N ARG A 89 -0.29 2.41 -3.14
CA ARG A 89 0.20 2.29 -1.77
C ARG A 89 0.80 0.91 -1.53
N ILE A 90 1.81 0.87 -0.68
CA ILE A 90 2.38 -0.38 -0.16
C ILE A 90 1.78 -0.61 1.22
N ILE A 91 1.29 -1.82 1.45
CA ILE A 91 0.75 -2.27 2.72
C ILE A 91 1.49 -3.54 3.18
N GLY A 92 1.48 -3.81 4.48
CA GLY A 92 2.11 -5.00 5.05
C GLY A 92 1.23 -5.66 6.12
N PHE A 93 1.02 -6.96 5.97
CA PHE A 93 0.15 -7.75 6.84
C PHE A 93 0.92 -8.52 7.90
N GLU A 94 0.47 -8.44 9.15
CA GLU A 94 0.85 -9.36 10.21
C GLU A 94 -0.22 -10.46 10.30
N ASN A 95 0.09 -11.64 9.78
CA ASN A 95 -0.87 -12.75 9.67
C ASN A 95 -1.36 -13.28 11.03
N VAL A 96 -0.53 -13.25 12.07
CA VAL A 96 -0.90 -13.74 13.41
C VAL A 96 -1.96 -12.86 14.05
N ARG A 97 -1.80 -11.53 13.97
CA ARG A 97 -2.74 -10.55 14.53
C ARG A 97 -3.88 -10.19 13.56
N GLN A 98 -3.78 -10.59 12.29
CA GLN A 98 -4.73 -10.28 11.22
C GLN A 98 -4.94 -8.76 11.03
N VAL A 99 -3.85 -8.01 11.08
CA VAL A 99 -3.87 -6.54 10.91
C VAL A 99 -2.87 -6.10 9.85
N GLN A 100 -3.17 -4.96 9.22
CA GLN A 100 -2.18 -4.21 8.45
C GLN A 100 -1.34 -3.39 9.44
N CYS A 101 -0.05 -3.68 9.53
CA CYS A 101 0.88 -3.00 10.44
C CYS A 101 1.61 -1.83 9.78
N ILE A 102 1.51 -1.71 8.46
CA ILE A 102 2.09 -0.63 7.68
C ILE A 102 1.22 -0.35 6.46
N SER A 103 1.09 0.93 6.13
CA SER A 103 0.39 1.44 4.95
C SER A 103 0.89 2.86 4.66
N PHE A 104 1.54 3.05 3.51
CA PHE A 104 2.01 4.37 3.06
C PHE A 104 1.92 4.47 1.52
N ILE A 105 1.82 5.70 1.01
CA ILE A 105 1.73 5.98 -0.43
C ILE A 105 3.10 5.85 -1.10
N ALA A 106 3.16 5.30 -2.34
CA ALA A 106 4.39 4.97 -3.06
C ALA A 106 4.36 5.38 -4.54
#